data_AF-A0A928ZB44-F1
#
_entry.id   AF-A0A928ZB44-F1
#
_cell.length_a   1.000
_cell.length_b   1.000
_cell.length_c   1.000
_cell.angle_alpha   90.00
_cell.angle_beta   90.00
_cell.angle_gamma   90.00
#
_symmetry.space_group_name_H-M   'P 1'
#
loop_
_entity.id
_entity.type
_entity.pdbx_description
1 polymer ?
#
loop_
_entity_poly.entity_id
_entity_poly.type
_entity_poly.pdbx_seq_one_letter_code
_entity_poly.pdbx_strand_id
1 'polypeptide(L)'
;MFRDITERSKINYTGASYGVAWGDYDNDGFTDLWAGNHGRSATLYRNSGDGTFENVTLEAFEHQPKEDFHGAAWADFDNDGDLDLIQLVGADAGKSNLEDLQIANRLYVNNQGIFSDRL
;
A
#
# COMPACT_ATOMS: atom_id res chain seq x y z
N MET A 1 4.71 8.82 28.70
CA MET A 1 4.18 7.44 28.84
C MET A 1 3.71 7.02 27.46
N PHE A 2 4.10 5.83 27.00
CA PHE A 2 3.59 5.24 25.76
C PHE A 2 2.46 4.26 26.08
N ARG A 3 1.48 4.16 25.19
CA ARG A 3 0.37 3.20 25.28
C ARG A 3 0.30 2.43 23.97
N ASP A 4 0.25 1.10 24.06
CA ASP A 4 -0.06 0.24 22.92
C ASP A 4 -1.55 0.42 22.56
N ILE A 5 -1.80 0.73 21.28
CA ILE A 5 -3.13 0.90 20.70
C ILE A 5 -3.39 -0.03 19.53
N THR A 6 -2.54 -1.03 19.29
CA THR A 6 -2.57 -1.88 18.08
C THR A 6 -3.96 -2.47 17.86
N GLU A 7 -4.52 -3.15 18.86
CA GLU A 7 -5.86 -3.73 18.79
C GLU A 7 -6.94 -2.68 18.54
N ARG A 8 -6.85 -1.53 19.24
CA ARG A 8 -7.83 -0.44 19.11
C ARG A 8 -7.78 0.22 17.73
N SER A 9 -6.60 0.33 17.13
CA SER A 9 -6.39 0.95 15.83
C SER A 9 -6.93 0.13 14.67
N LYS A 10 -7.17 -1.18 14.88
CA LYS A 10 -7.58 -2.14 13.84
C LYS A 10 -6.57 -2.34 12.69
N ILE A 11 -5.34 -1.81 12.82
CA ILE A 11 -4.21 -2.22 11.97
C ILE A 11 -3.82 -3.65 12.40
N ASN A 12 -4.41 -4.63 11.73
CA ASN A 12 -4.52 -6.01 12.22
C ASN A 12 -3.87 -7.06 11.30
N TYR A 13 -3.08 -6.65 10.31
CA TYR A 13 -2.32 -7.60 9.49
C TYR A 13 -1.36 -8.39 10.38
N THR A 14 -1.42 -9.71 10.27
CA THR A 14 -0.53 -10.62 10.99
C THR A 14 0.37 -11.31 9.98
N GLY A 15 1.61 -10.84 9.89
CA GLY A 15 2.60 -11.34 8.94
C GLY A 15 3.87 -10.50 8.95
N ALA A 16 4.83 -10.84 8.08
CA ALA A 16 6.03 -10.04 7.90
C ALA A 16 5.73 -8.85 6.98
N SER A 17 6.08 -7.65 7.44
CA SER A 17 5.95 -6.39 6.70
C SER A 17 7.29 -5.64 6.75
N TYR A 18 7.67 -5.00 5.65
CA TYR A 18 9.01 -4.41 5.50
C TYR A 18 9.04 -2.93 5.13
N GLY A 19 7.95 -2.40 4.55
CA GLY A 19 7.85 -1.00 4.14
C GLY A 19 6.51 -0.39 4.51
N VAL A 20 6.50 0.92 4.72
CA VAL A 20 5.27 1.68 4.97
C VAL A 20 5.33 3.04 4.28
N ALA A 21 4.18 3.58 3.92
CA ALA A 21 4.05 4.95 3.44
C ALA A 21 2.71 5.55 3.92
N TRP A 22 2.76 6.78 4.44
CA TRP A 22 1.58 7.52 4.89
C TRP A 22 1.18 8.55 3.83
N GLY A 23 -0.10 8.62 3.49
CA GLY A 23 -0.66 9.54 2.50
C GLY A 23 -2.18 9.54 2.57
N ASP A 24 -2.83 10.66 2.25
CA ASP A 24 -4.30 10.80 2.17
C ASP A 24 -4.71 10.38 0.75
N TYR A 25 -5.09 9.12 0.57
CA TYR A 25 -5.26 8.56 -0.79
C TYR A 25 -6.64 8.85 -1.38
N ASP A 26 -7.65 9.09 -0.55
CA ASP A 26 -9.02 9.40 -1.00
C ASP A 26 -9.41 10.87 -0.77
N ASN A 27 -8.44 11.72 -0.40
CA ASN A 27 -8.59 13.16 -0.23
C ASN A 27 -9.67 13.53 0.81
N ASP A 28 -9.86 12.68 1.82
CA ASP A 28 -10.88 12.85 2.87
C ASP A 28 -10.38 13.72 4.05
N GLY A 29 -9.09 14.08 4.05
CA GLY A 29 -8.44 14.88 5.06
C GLY A 29 -7.84 14.07 6.21
N PHE A 30 -7.93 12.74 6.18
CA PHE A 30 -7.30 11.84 7.14
C PHE A 30 -6.17 11.06 6.48
N THR A 31 -4.99 11.08 7.11
CA THR A 31 -3.83 10.37 6.55
C THR A 31 -3.99 8.86 6.69
N ASP A 32 -3.88 8.15 5.56
CA ASP A 32 -3.98 6.70 5.42
C ASP A 32 -2.61 6.02 5.43
N LEU A 33 -2.62 4.70 5.51
CA LEU A 33 -1.42 3.88 5.60
C LEU A 33 -1.39 2.80 4.53
N TRP A 34 -0.36 2.82 3.69
CA TRP A 34 0.04 1.65 2.92
C TRP A 34 1.14 0.88 3.67
N ALA A 35 1.01 -0.45 3.72
CA ALA A 35 1.96 -1.35 4.36
C ALA A 35 2.36 -2.50 3.42
N GLY A 36 3.64 -2.55 3.10
CA GLY A 36 4.26 -3.58 2.25
C GLY A 36 4.50 -4.88 3.03
N ASN A 37 3.97 -5.98 2.50
CA ASN A 37 4.04 -7.32 3.10
C ASN A 37 4.98 -8.24 2.32
N HIS A 38 5.52 -9.27 2.98
CA HIS A 38 6.37 -10.29 2.38
C HIS A 38 5.56 -11.51 1.92
N GLY A 39 5.70 -11.88 0.65
CA GLY A 39 5.01 -13.01 0.02
C GLY A 39 3.48 -12.91 0.01
N ARG A 40 2.94 -11.69 0.18
CA ARG A 40 1.51 -11.37 0.29
C ARG A 40 1.26 -10.00 -0.33
N SER A 41 0.02 -9.74 -0.72
CA SER A 41 -0.40 -8.40 -1.15
C SER A 41 -0.11 -7.39 -0.05
N ALA A 42 0.42 -6.22 -0.42
CA ALA A 42 0.48 -5.09 0.50
C ALA A 42 -0.94 -4.69 0.94
N THR A 43 -1.04 -4.05 2.10
CA THR A 43 -2.31 -3.64 2.69
C THR A 43 -2.45 -2.13 2.63
N LEU A 44 -3.58 -1.64 2.12
CA LEU A 44 -3.98 -0.24 2.27
C LEU A 44 -5.01 -0.13 3.38
N TYR A 45 -4.73 0.76 4.33
CA TYR A 45 -5.55 1.05 5.49
C TYR A 45 -6.07 2.49 5.41
N ARG A 46 -7.38 2.64 5.21
CA ARG A 46 -8.04 3.96 5.29
C ARG A 46 -8.25 4.36 6.74
N ASN A 47 -7.89 5.60 7.09
CA ASN A 47 -8.08 6.17 8.41
C ASN A 47 -9.52 6.68 8.57
N SER A 48 -10.26 6.13 9.52
CA SER A 48 -11.67 6.53 9.75
C SER A 48 -11.83 7.84 10.52
N GLY A 49 -10.75 8.56 10.83
CA GLY A 49 -10.75 9.82 11.57
C GLY A 49 -11.03 9.70 13.08
N ASP A 50 -11.40 8.51 13.56
CA ASP A 50 -11.69 8.20 14.97
C ASP A 50 -10.55 7.45 15.68
N GLY A 51 -9.39 7.36 15.03
CA GLY A 51 -8.23 6.60 15.48
C GLY A 51 -8.32 5.10 15.15
N THR A 52 -9.27 4.68 14.32
CA THR A 52 -9.34 3.33 13.75
C THR A 52 -9.08 3.33 12.25
N PHE A 53 -8.66 2.18 11.74
CA PHE A 53 -8.34 1.97 10.32
C PHE A 53 -9.18 0.84 9.73
N GLU A 54 -9.52 0.97 8.46
CA GLU A 54 -10.21 -0.04 7.66
C GLU A 54 -9.28 -0.56 6.57
N ASN A 55 -9.18 -1.88 6.42
CA ASN A 55 -8.44 -2.45 5.29
C ASN A 55 -9.30 -2.32 4.03
N VAL A 56 -8.86 -1.46 3.11
CA VAL A 56 -9.56 -1.12 1.86
C VAL A 56 -8.82 -1.65 0.62
N THR A 57 -7.95 -2.64 0.79
CA THR A 57 -7.05 -3.11 -0.28
C THR A 57 -7.82 -3.65 -1.50
N LEU A 58 -8.94 -4.34 -1.28
CA LEU A 58 -9.71 -4.94 -2.37
C LEU A 58 -10.65 -3.94 -3.04
N GLU A 59 -10.99 -2.88 -2.33
CA GLU A 59 -11.82 -1.77 -2.79
C GLU A 59 -11.00 -0.79 -3.63
N ALA A 60 -9.77 -0.50 -3.20
CA ALA A 60 -8.93 0.52 -3.82
C ALA A 60 -8.10 0.00 -5.00
N PHE A 61 -7.78 -1.30 -5.08
CA PHE A 61 -6.97 -1.85 -6.17
C PHE A 61 -7.79 -2.79 -7.06
N GLU A 62 -7.82 -2.52 -8.37
CA GLU A 62 -8.37 -3.47 -9.35
C GLU A 62 -7.61 -4.81 -9.30
N HIS A 63 -6.29 -4.75 -9.14
CA HIS A 63 -5.43 -5.90 -8.92
C HIS A 63 -4.23 -5.54 -8.06
N GLN A 64 -4.12 -6.18 -6.90
CA GLN A 64 -2.95 -6.08 -6.02
C GLN A 64 -2.17 -7.40 -5.96
N PRO A 65 -0.97 -7.48 -6.56
CA PRO A 65 -0.22 -8.73 -6.67
C PRO A 65 0.35 -9.17 -5.32
N LYS A 66 0.76 -10.45 -5.25
CA LYS A 66 1.41 -11.04 -4.07
C LYS A 66 2.91 -11.08 -4.31
N GLU A 67 3.64 -10.15 -3.70
CA GLU A 67 5.08 -9.98 -3.90
C GLU A 67 5.79 -9.65 -2.57
N ASP A 68 7.09 -9.38 -2.64
CA ASP A 68 7.91 -8.96 -1.50
C ASP A 68 8.08 -7.44 -1.51
N PHE A 69 7.12 -6.74 -0.92
CA PHE A 69 7.08 -5.29 -0.90
C PHE A 69 8.03 -4.70 0.15
N HIS A 70 8.93 -3.81 -0.27
CA HIS A 70 10.01 -3.27 0.57
C HIS A 70 9.91 -1.76 0.80
N GLY A 71 9.18 -1.04 -0.05
CA GLY A 71 9.02 0.40 0.09
C GLY A 71 7.89 0.93 -0.76
N ALA A 72 7.46 2.15 -0.46
CA ALA A 72 6.53 2.89 -1.28
C ALA A 72 6.74 4.39 -1.09
N ALA A 73 6.19 5.17 -2.02
CA ALA A 73 6.09 6.62 -1.88
C ALA A 73 4.80 7.12 -2.52
N TRP A 74 4.30 8.22 -1.98
CA TRP A 74 3.13 8.94 -2.49
C TRP A 74 3.58 10.21 -3.21
N ALA A 75 2.96 10.50 -4.34
CA ALA A 75 3.11 11.77 -5.05
C ALA A 75 1.88 11.99 -5.96
N ASP A 76 1.44 13.23 -6.10
CA ASP A 76 0.53 13.61 -7.20
C ASP A 76 1.38 13.65 -8.48
N PHE A 77 1.52 12.51 -9.17
CA PHE A 77 2.49 12.34 -10.25
C PHE A 77 1.96 12.92 -11.56
N ASP A 78 0.66 12.78 -11.83
CA ASP A 78 0.05 13.31 -13.05
C ASP A 78 -0.61 14.71 -12.88
N ASN A 79 -0.59 15.28 -11.67
CA ASN A 79 -1.11 16.61 -11.30
C ASN A 79 -2.64 16.71 -11.41
N ASP A 80 -3.37 15.63 -11.14
CA ASP A 80 -4.82 15.62 -11.07
C ASP A 80 -5.37 15.96 -9.67
N GLY A 81 -4.48 16.01 -8.67
CA GLY A 81 -4.78 16.35 -7.28
C GLY A 81 -5.06 15.15 -6.39
N ASP A 82 -5.08 13.93 -6.92
CA ASP A 82 -5.11 12.68 -6.15
C ASP A 82 -3.68 12.16 -5.94
N LEU A 83 -3.39 11.57 -4.77
CA LEU A 83 -2.06 11.00 -4.54
C LEU A 83 -1.91 9.65 -5.25
N ASP A 84 -0.92 9.56 -6.13
CA ASP A 84 -0.48 8.32 -6.78
C ASP A 84 0.53 7.56 -5.91
N LEU A 85 0.66 6.26 -6.18
CA LEU A 85 1.46 5.35 -5.36
C LEU A 85 2.49 4.60 -6.19
N ILE A 86 3.77 4.79 -5.87
CA ILE A 86 4.81 3.85 -6.32
C ILE A 86 5.07 2.80 -5.26
N GLN A 87 5.01 1.53 -5.64
CA GLN A 87 5.31 0.36 -4.81
C GLN A 87 6.62 -0.28 -5.30
N LEU A 88 7.52 -0.53 -4.36
CA LEU A 88 8.84 -1.11 -4.63
C LEU A 88 8.92 -2.53 -4.09
N VAL A 89 9.49 -3.42 -4.89
CA VAL A 89 9.67 -4.83 -4.56
C VAL A 89 11.14 -5.19 -4.45
N GLY A 90 11.47 -6.02 -3.46
CA GLY A 90 12.83 -6.52 -3.25
C GLY A 90 13.22 -7.54 -4.33
N ALA A 91 14.48 -7.48 -4.79
CA ALA A 91 15.05 -8.52 -5.65
C ALA A 91 15.02 -9.86 -4.91
N ASP A 92 14.47 -10.91 -5.51
CA ASP A 92 14.01 -12.06 -4.74
C ASP A 92 12.61 -12.54 -5.13
N ALA A 93 11.57 -12.00 -4.48
CA ALA A 93 10.34 -12.76 -4.19
C ALA A 93 10.60 -14.20 -3.67
N GLY A 94 11.84 -14.51 -3.25
CA GLY A 94 12.39 -15.87 -3.03
C GLY A 94 12.74 -16.72 -4.28
N LYS A 95 12.90 -16.16 -5.48
CA LYS A 95 13.03 -16.86 -6.77
C LYS A 95 14.24 -16.41 -7.60
N SER A 96 15.30 -17.21 -7.55
CA SER A 96 16.61 -16.98 -8.19
C SER A 96 16.68 -16.97 -9.73
N ASN A 97 15.57 -17.08 -10.46
CA ASN A 97 15.57 -17.15 -11.93
C ASN A 97 14.88 -15.95 -12.57
N LEU A 98 15.68 -15.20 -13.36
CA LEU A 98 15.27 -13.97 -14.05
C LEU A 98 14.17 -14.16 -15.12
N GLU A 99 13.90 -15.40 -15.54
CA GLU A 99 12.92 -15.72 -16.59
C GLU A 99 11.46 -15.83 -16.07
N ASP A 100 11.26 -15.90 -14.74
CA ASP A 100 9.93 -15.90 -14.08
C ASP A 100 9.48 -14.50 -13.62
N LEU A 101 10.21 -13.44 -13.98
CA LEU A 101 10.02 -12.07 -13.48
C LEU A 101 8.83 -11.37 -14.15
N GLN A 102 7.62 -11.66 -13.67
CA GLN A 102 6.52 -10.67 -13.67
C GLN A 102 6.49 -9.84 -12.37
N ILE A 103 7.61 -9.82 -11.63
CA ILE A 103 7.78 -9.05 -10.40
C ILE A 103 8.43 -7.72 -10.79
N ALA A 104 7.72 -6.62 -10.57
CA ALA A 104 8.18 -5.30 -10.94
C ALA A 104 7.77 -4.27 -9.88
N ASN A 105 8.59 -3.23 -9.75
CA ASN A 105 8.09 -2.00 -9.13
C ASN A 105 6.90 -1.51 -9.95
N ARG A 106 5.86 -1.02 -9.28
CA ARG A 106 4.63 -0.56 -9.93
C ARG A 106 4.33 0.86 -9.52
N LEU A 107 4.01 1.70 -10.50
CA LEU A 107 3.40 3.01 -10.28
C LEU A 107 1.91 2.86 -10.55
N TYR A 108 1.09 3.10 -9.54
CA TYR A 108 -0.35 3.12 -9.65
C TYR A 108 -0.83 4.55 -9.75
N VAL A 109 -1.64 4.83 -10.78
CA VAL A 109 -2.35 6.10 -10.88
C VAL A 109 -3.67 5.98 -10.12
N ASN A 110 -3.90 6.90 -9.20
CA ASN A 110 -5.10 7.00 -8.39
C ASN A 110 -6.13 7.90 -9.09
N ASN A 111 -7.40 7.50 -9.10
CA ASN A 111 -8.48 8.34 -9.57
C ASN A 111 -9.61 8.25 -8.53
N GLN A 112 -9.73 9.25 -7.67
CA GLN A 112 -10.73 9.34 -6.60
C GLN A 112 -10.78 8.08 -5.71
N GLY A 113 -9.60 7.61 -5.28
CA GLY A 113 -9.44 6.48 -4.36
C GLY A 113 -9.35 5.10 -5.02
N ILE A 114 -9.31 5.05 -6.36
CA ILE A 114 -9.17 3.80 -7.13
C ILE A 114 -7.84 3.79 -7.89
N PHE A 115 -7.00 2.81 -7.59
CA PHE A 115 -5.70 2.59 -8.22
C PHE A 115 -5.81 1.70 -9.46
N SER A 116 -5.20 2.17 -10.54
CA SER A 116 -5.03 1.43 -11.79
C SER A 116 -3.55 1.35 -12.18
N ASP A 117 -3.12 0.18 -12.68
CA ASP A 117 -1.79 -0.02 -13.24
C ASP A 117 -1.81 0.41 -14.71
N ARG A 118 -1.48 1.69 -14.97
CA ARG A 118 -1.36 2.23 -16.33
C ARG A 118 0.06 1.96 -16.85
N LEU A 119 0.24 0.83 -17.52
CA LEU A 119 1.32 0.64 -18.49
C LEU A 119 0.98 1.28 -19.84
#